data_AF-A0AAV4IKG0-F1
#
_entry.id   AF-A0AAV4IKG0-F1
#
_cell.length_a   1.000
_cell.length_b   1.000
_cell.length_c   1.000
_cell.angle_alpha   90.00
_cell.angle_beta   90.00
_cell.angle_gamma   90.00
#
_symmetry.space_group_name_H-M   'P 1'
#
loop_
_entity.id
_entity.type
_entity.pdbx_description
1 polymer ?
#
loop_
_entity_poly.entity_id
_entity_poly.type
_entity_poly.pdbx_seq_one_letter_code
_entity_poly.pdbx_strand_id
1 'polypeptide(L)'
;MNWRVVNHLDEIPLELLKDVGDEMTTMTAVCNAIWDRGVWPNRWKQSIYVLLPKKGDPRICSNNGTIALISHASKILLKIIQWKLEPYMEKEMSIEQADFRKVRGNRDEIANLRWIMERSKELKRSVYMCFIDYSKAFDCVDHDTMWNIVLKMGIPGHLVTRLICRSRSPKSLIVKQKLSYFGHIMRKQSSLEKSIMLGMGEGDGRRRGRPCMRLKDDIKTVTGLTLSEMVRAVENGDDWRQLIATITRSRPRLDGTR
;
A
#
# COMPACT_ATOMS: atom_id res chain seq x y z
N MET A 1 0.10 -21.86 2.80
CA MET A 1 -0.57 -20.86 3.67
C MET A 1 -1.90 -20.49 3.01
N ASN A 2 -3.03 -20.83 3.64
CA ASN A 2 -4.36 -20.61 3.06
C ASN A 2 -4.74 -19.13 3.25
N TRP A 3 -4.55 -18.32 2.20
CA TRP A 3 -4.71 -16.86 2.24
C TRP A 3 -6.14 -16.39 2.56
N ARG A 4 -7.12 -17.29 2.54
CA ARG A 4 -8.51 -17.00 2.93
C ARG A 4 -8.68 -16.72 4.43
N VAL A 5 -7.69 -17.06 5.27
CA VAL A 5 -7.81 -17.01 6.74
C VAL A 5 -7.03 -15.84 7.37
N VAL A 6 -6.56 -14.86 6.58
CA VAL A 6 -5.88 -13.70 7.19
C VAL A 6 -6.92 -12.71 7.70
N ASN A 7 -7.19 -12.81 9.00
CA ASN A 7 -8.12 -11.95 9.70
C ASN A 7 -7.58 -10.51 9.75
N HIS A 8 -8.46 -9.57 9.40
CA HIS A 8 -8.27 -8.15 9.60
C HIS A 8 -8.64 -7.79 11.05
N LEU A 9 -8.49 -6.53 11.44
CA LEU A 9 -8.62 -6.08 12.84
C LEU A 9 -9.91 -6.49 13.57
N ASP A 10 -11.01 -6.67 12.83
CA ASP A 10 -12.29 -7.02 13.44
C ASP A 10 -12.46 -8.53 13.65
N GLU A 11 -11.55 -9.37 13.14
CA GLU A 11 -11.54 -10.84 13.26
C GLU A 11 -12.80 -11.56 12.75
N ILE A 12 -13.70 -10.86 12.06
CA ILE A 12 -14.93 -11.42 11.49
C ILE A 12 -14.61 -12.18 10.18
N PRO A 13 -14.80 -13.50 10.12
CA PRO A 13 -14.65 -14.26 8.88
C PRO A 13 -15.62 -13.78 7.80
N LEU A 14 -15.24 -13.90 6.54
CA LEU A 14 -16.11 -13.50 5.43
C LEU A 14 -17.34 -14.42 5.33
N GLU A 15 -17.19 -15.67 5.75
CA GLU A 15 -18.20 -16.72 5.77
C GLU A 15 -19.40 -16.27 6.61
N LEU A 16 -19.16 -15.71 7.81
CA LEU A 16 -20.23 -15.18 8.65
C LEU A 16 -21.05 -14.11 7.94
N LEU A 17 -20.41 -13.24 7.15
CA LEU A 17 -21.11 -12.20 6.40
C LEU A 17 -21.92 -12.77 5.23
N LYS A 18 -21.52 -13.91 4.67
CA LYS A 18 -22.30 -14.60 3.63
C LYS A 18 -23.51 -15.33 4.23
N ASP A 19 -23.36 -15.83 5.46
CA ASP A 19 -24.41 -16.58 6.16
C ASP A 19 -25.54 -15.67 6.70
N VAL A 20 -25.31 -14.35 6.84
CA VAL A 20 -26.37 -13.38 7.18
C VAL A 20 -27.49 -13.34 6.12
N GLY A 21 -27.22 -13.74 4.88
CA GLY A 21 -28.21 -13.76 3.80
C GLY A 21 -28.77 -12.37 3.47
N ASP A 22 -30.06 -12.31 3.14
CA ASP A 22 -30.77 -11.08 2.73
C ASP A 22 -31.03 -10.11 3.91
N GLU A 23 -30.81 -10.54 5.16
CA GLU A 23 -31.06 -9.76 6.37
C GLU A 23 -29.90 -8.82 6.75
N MET A 24 -29.09 -8.39 5.79
CA MET A 24 -27.97 -7.47 6.02
C MET A 24 -28.42 -6.00 6.23
N THR A 25 -29.62 -5.79 6.78
CA THR A 25 -30.28 -4.50 7.00
C THR A 25 -29.44 -3.55 7.87
N THR A 26 -28.80 -4.08 8.92
CA THR A 26 -27.93 -3.30 9.80
C THR A 26 -26.69 -2.78 9.06
N MET A 27 -26.05 -3.62 8.23
CA MET A 27 -24.89 -3.18 7.43
C MET A 27 -25.30 -2.14 6.40
N THR A 28 -26.44 -2.34 5.75
CA THR A 28 -27.00 -1.37 4.80
C THR A 28 -27.30 -0.04 5.46
N ALA A 29 -27.92 -0.05 6.65
CA ALA A 29 -28.17 1.17 7.42
C ALA A 29 -26.87 1.91 7.78
N VAL A 30 -25.83 1.18 8.21
CA VAL A 30 -24.51 1.77 8.49
C VAL A 30 -23.87 2.34 7.23
N CYS A 31 -23.90 1.61 6.12
CA CYS A 31 -23.38 2.09 4.84
C CYS A 31 -24.09 3.38 4.37
N ASN A 32 -25.42 3.44 4.48
CA ASN A 32 -26.21 4.63 4.14
C ASN A 32 -25.88 5.80 5.08
N ALA A 33 -25.77 5.56 6.38
CA ALA A 33 -25.39 6.60 7.33
C ALA A 33 -23.98 7.18 7.03
N ILE A 34 -23.02 6.34 6.63
CA ILE A 34 -21.69 6.79 6.19
C ILE A 34 -21.81 7.52 4.84
N TRP A 35 -22.66 7.03 3.94
CA TRP A 35 -22.90 7.63 2.64
C TRP A 35 -23.45 9.04 2.74
N ASP A 36 -24.33 9.32 3.69
CA ASP A 36 -24.97 10.63 3.86
C ASP A 36 -24.10 11.58 4.70
N ARG A 37 -23.53 11.08 5.80
CA ARG A 37 -22.76 11.92 6.74
C ARG A 37 -21.29 12.07 6.37
N GLY A 38 -20.72 11.12 5.63
CA GLY A 38 -19.29 11.09 5.31
C GLY A 38 -18.36 10.70 6.45
N VAL A 39 -18.92 10.30 7.60
CA VAL A 39 -18.16 9.97 8.79
C VAL A 39 -17.92 8.47 8.83
N TRP A 40 -16.68 8.06 8.62
CA TRP A 40 -16.30 6.65 8.70
C TRP A 40 -16.01 6.23 10.15
N PRO A 41 -16.49 5.06 10.60
CA PRO A 41 -16.09 4.46 11.87
C PRO A 41 -14.56 4.35 11.97
N ASN A 42 -14.01 4.65 13.14
CA ASN A 42 -12.55 4.66 13.34
C ASN A 42 -11.90 3.30 13.05
N ARG A 43 -12.56 2.19 13.39
CA ARG A 43 -12.08 0.84 13.08
C ARG A 43 -12.01 0.57 11.58
N TRP A 44 -12.98 1.05 10.80
CA TRP A 44 -12.99 0.82 9.35
C TRP A 44 -11.87 1.56 8.64
N LYS A 45 -11.36 2.65 9.21
CA LYS A 45 -10.21 3.42 8.69
C LYS A 45 -8.86 2.76 9.00
N GLN A 46 -8.81 1.74 9.85
CA GLN A 46 -7.57 1.06 10.21
C GLN A 46 -7.25 -0.06 9.21
N SER A 47 -5.96 -0.26 8.98
CA SER A 47 -5.44 -1.34 8.14
C SER A 47 -4.29 -2.04 8.84
N ILE A 48 -4.26 -3.37 8.72
CA ILE A 48 -3.13 -4.19 9.16
C ILE A 48 -2.24 -4.41 7.95
N TYR A 49 -0.98 -3.97 8.01
CA TYR A 49 -0.04 -4.23 6.93
C TYR A 49 0.70 -5.55 7.15
N VAL A 50 0.69 -6.41 6.13
CA VAL A 50 1.40 -7.69 6.10
C VAL A 50 2.46 -7.63 5.01
N LEU A 51 3.69 -8.03 5.34
CA LEU A 51 4.77 -8.17 4.38
C LEU A 51 4.69 -9.55 3.73
N LEU A 52 4.55 -9.58 2.42
CA LEU A 52 4.64 -10.79 1.61
C LEU A 52 5.98 -10.83 0.88
N PRO A 53 6.75 -11.92 1.01
CA PRO A 53 7.98 -12.08 0.27
C PRO A 53 7.69 -12.21 -1.23
N LYS A 54 8.36 -11.41 -2.05
CA LYS A 54 8.44 -11.58 -3.51
C LYS A 54 9.64 -12.48 -3.85
N LYS A 55 9.90 -12.65 -5.15
CA LYS A 55 11.06 -13.40 -5.66
C LYS A 55 12.37 -12.78 -5.13
N GLY A 56 13.28 -13.64 -4.64
CA GLY A 56 14.58 -13.24 -4.10
C GLY A 56 14.71 -13.53 -2.60
N ASP A 57 15.76 -13.00 -1.97
CA ASP A 57 15.96 -13.16 -0.53
C ASP A 57 14.95 -12.30 0.25
N PRO A 58 14.09 -12.90 1.10
CA PRO A 58 13.09 -12.18 1.90
C PRO A 58 13.70 -11.30 3.00
N ARG A 59 14.99 -11.45 3.30
CA ARG A 59 15.73 -10.59 4.22
C ARG A 59 15.94 -9.19 3.67
N ILE A 60 15.82 -9.01 2.35
CA ILE A 60 15.95 -7.70 1.70
C ILE A 60 14.57 -7.02 1.64
N CYS A 61 14.42 -5.87 2.31
CA CYS A 61 13.14 -5.18 2.43
C CYS A 61 12.51 -4.81 1.08
N SER A 62 13.32 -4.47 0.07
CA SER A 62 12.83 -4.18 -1.29
C SER A 62 12.18 -5.40 -1.98
N ASN A 63 12.49 -6.60 -1.52
CA ASN A 63 11.92 -7.84 -2.05
C ASN A 63 10.62 -8.22 -1.35
N ASN A 64 10.10 -7.42 -0.42
CA ASN A 64 8.84 -7.68 0.25
C ASN A 64 7.76 -6.72 -0.28
N GLY A 65 6.64 -7.27 -0.77
CA GLY A 65 5.44 -6.52 -1.07
C GLY A 65 4.64 -6.26 0.21
N THR A 66 4.11 -5.06 0.37
CA THR A 66 3.26 -4.72 1.51
C THR A 66 1.79 -4.85 1.10
N ILE A 67 0.99 -5.63 1.83
CA ILE A 67 -0.47 -5.71 1.65
C ILE A 67 -1.15 -5.06 2.85
N ALA A 68 -2.09 -4.16 2.57
CA ALA A 68 -2.97 -3.57 3.58
C ALA A 68 -4.26 -4.38 3.71
N LEU A 69 -4.49 -4.99 4.87
CA LEU A 69 -5.73 -5.69 5.21
C LEU A 69 -6.67 -4.73 5.92
N ILE A 70 -7.80 -4.46 5.28
CA ILE A 70 -8.88 -3.62 5.79
C ILE A 70 -10.09 -4.48 6.12
N SER A 71 -11.03 -3.93 6.89
CA SER A 71 -12.19 -4.69 7.33
C SER A 71 -13.12 -5.13 6.21
N HIS A 72 -13.77 -6.29 6.38
CA HIS A 72 -14.75 -6.77 5.40
C HIS A 72 -15.87 -5.75 5.20
N ALA A 73 -16.39 -5.19 6.29
CA ALA A 73 -17.41 -4.13 6.24
C ALA A 73 -16.93 -2.89 5.46
N SER A 74 -15.67 -2.49 5.68
CA SER A 74 -15.06 -1.42 4.87
C SER A 74 -14.92 -1.78 3.40
N LYS A 75 -14.57 -3.03 3.05
CA LYS A 75 -14.43 -3.48 1.65
C LYS A 75 -15.78 -3.42 0.94
N ILE A 76 -16.88 -3.76 1.62
CA ILE A 76 -18.23 -3.69 1.06
C ILE A 76 -18.54 -2.26 0.61
N LEU A 77 -18.37 -1.28 1.49
CA LEU A 77 -18.64 0.12 1.12
C LEU A 77 -17.69 0.64 0.04
N LEU A 78 -16.40 0.28 0.09
CA LEU A 78 -15.45 0.61 -0.98
C LEU A 78 -15.86 -0.01 -2.31
N LYS A 79 -16.41 -1.22 -2.32
CA LYS A 79 -16.89 -1.88 -3.53
C LYS A 79 -18.10 -1.15 -4.13
N ILE A 80 -19.02 -0.68 -3.28
CA ILE A 80 -20.16 0.16 -3.69
C ILE A 80 -19.66 1.49 -4.29
N ILE A 81 -18.70 2.14 -3.63
CA ILE A 81 -18.09 3.38 -4.15
C ILE A 81 -17.39 3.11 -5.49
N GLN A 82 -16.62 2.03 -5.60
CA GLN A 82 -15.96 1.63 -6.85
C GLN A 82 -16.97 1.48 -7.99
N TRP A 83 -18.07 0.77 -7.76
CA TRP A 83 -19.14 0.61 -8.75
C TRP A 83 -19.77 1.93 -9.19
N LYS A 84 -19.90 2.90 -8.29
CA LYS A 84 -20.40 4.23 -8.64
C LYS A 84 -19.36 5.10 -9.39
N LEU A 85 -18.07 4.83 -9.19
CA LEU A 85 -16.98 5.53 -9.88
C LEU A 85 -16.69 4.96 -11.27
N GLU A 86 -16.94 3.67 -11.48
CA GLU A 86 -16.63 2.93 -12.71
C GLU A 86 -17.14 3.64 -13.98
N PRO A 87 -18.41 4.12 -14.07
CA PRO A 87 -18.90 4.81 -15.26
C PRO A 87 -18.20 6.14 -15.59
N TYR A 88 -17.62 6.82 -14.59
CA TYR A 88 -16.86 8.04 -14.81
C TYR A 88 -15.45 7.70 -15.29
N MET A 89 -14.81 6.70 -14.65
CA MET A 89 -13.47 6.30 -15.02
C MET A 89 -13.39 5.68 -16.42
N GLU A 90 -14.38 4.87 -16.79
CA GLU A 90 -14.41 4.20 -18.10
C GLU A 90 -14.51 5.18 -19.28
N LYS A 91 -15.02 6.40 -19.06
CA LYS A 91 -15.06 7.46 -20.09
C LYS A 91 -13.70 8.10 -20.33
N GLU A 92 -12.88 8.20 -19.29
CA GLU A 92 -11.59 8.90 -19.33
C GLU A 92 -10.42 7.94 -19.62
N MET A 93 -10.58 6.63 -19.38
CA MET A 93 -9.53 5.64 -19.61
C MET A 93 -9.30 5.36 -21.10
N SER A 94 -8.03 5.37 -21.51
CA SER A 94 -7.65 5.08 -22.89
C SER A 94 -7.96 3.65 -23.30
N ILE A 95 -8.09 3.40 -24.61
CA ILE A 95 -8.43 2.05 -25.11
C ILE A 95 -7.24 1.09 -25.03
N GLU A 96 -6.04 1.58 -24.74
CA GLU A 96 -4.82 0.79 -24.61
C GLU A 96 -4.61 0.31 -23.16
N GLN A 97 -5.30 0.92 -22.20
CA GLN A 97 -5.26 0.46 -20.82
C GLN A 97 -6.09 -0.83 -20.68
N ALA A 98 -5.43 -1.92 -20.30
CA ALA A 98 -6.07 -3.21 -20.02
C ALA A 98 -6.16 -3.54 -18.53
N ASP A 99 -5.14 -3.17 -17.74
CA ASP A 99 -5.10 -3.53 -16.33
C ASP A 99 -6.17 -2.78 -15.52
N PHE A 100 -6.73 -3.45 -14.51
CA PHE A 100 -7.83 -3.00 -13.66
C PHE A 100 -9.14 -2.61 -14.35
N ARG A 101 -9.35 -3.01 -15.62
CA ARG A 101 -10.61 -2.79 -16.35
C ARG A 101 -11.45 -4.05 -16.45
N LYS A 102 -12.76 -3.88 -16.49
CA LYS A 102 -13.69 -5.00 -16.68
C LYS A 102 -13.50 -5.57 -18.09
N VAL A 103 -13.52 -6.89 -18.22
CA VAL A 103 -13.48 -7.63 -19.50
C VAL A 103 -12.15 -7.54 -20.26
N ARG A 104 -11.17 -6.76 -19.79
CA ARG A 104 -9.84 -6.65 -20.42
C ARG A 104 -8.80 -7.40 -19.60
N GLY A 105 -7.85 -8.04 -20.27
CA GLY A 105 -6.79 -8.74 -19.57
C GLY A 105 -5.47 -8.78 -20.35
N ASN A 106 -4.42 -9.24 -19.67
CA ASN A 106 -3.06 -9.29 -20.22
C ASN A 106 -2.96 -10.11 -21.52
N ARG A 107 -3.88 -11.05 -21.74
CA ARG A 107 -3.91 -11.87 -22.96
C ARG A 107 -4.16 -11.03 -24.21
N ASP A 108 -5.05 -10.03 -24.11
CA ASP A 108 -5.40 -9.17 -25.24
C ASP A 108 -4.23 -8.24 -25.58
N GLU A 109 -3.56 -7.69 -24.57
CA GLU A 109 -2.36 -6.84 -24.78
C GLU A 109 -1.17 -7.62 -25.35
N ILE A 110 -0.96 -8.86 -24.88
CA ILE A 110 0.06 -9.74 -25.47
C ILE A 110 -0.27 -10.06 -26.93
N ALA A 111 -1.55 -10.29 -27.26
CA ALA A 111 -1.98 -10.52 -28.63
C ALA A 111 -1.78 -9.27 -29.51
N ASN A 112 -2.15 -8.08 -29.02
CA ASN A 112 -1.93 -6.80 -29.71
C ASN A 112 -0.44 -6.59 -30.01
N LEU A 113 0.43 -6.79 -29.01
CA LEU A 113 1.87 -6.67 -29.19
C LEU A 113 2.40 -7.67 -30.24
N ARG A 114 1.91 -8.90 -30.19
CA ARG A 114 2.29 -9.96 -31.14
C ARG A 114 1.86 -9.61 -32.57
N TRP A 115 0.65 -9.10 -32.77
CA TRP A 115 0.18 -8.67 -34.09
C TRP A 115 1.01 -7.53 -34.66
N ILE A 116 1.41 -6.56 -33.83
CA ILE A 116 2.30 -5.46 -34.25
C ILE A 116 3.66 -6.03 -34.72
N MET A 117 4.21 -7.01 -34.00
CA MET A 117 5.47 -7.67 -34.38
C MET A 117 5.34 -8.45 -35.69
N GLU A 118 4.29 -9.25 -35.83
CA GLU A 118 4.03 -10.07 -37.02
C GLU A 118 3.84 -9.19 -38.26
N ARG A 119 2.98 -8.16 -38.17
CA ARG A 119 2.75 -7.23 -39.28
C ARG A 119 4.00 -6.46 -39.67
N SER A 120 4.82 -6.07 -38.70
CA SER A 120 6.06 -5.35 -39.00
C SER A 120 7.10 -6.24 -39.67
N LYS A 121 7.15 -7.53 -39.31
CA LYS A 121 7.98 -8.53 -39.97
C LYS A 121 7.54 -8.76 -41.42
N GLU A 122 6.23 -8.85 -41.67
CA GLU A 122 5.67 -8.94 -43.03
C GLU A 122 6.06 -7.75 -43.90
N LEU A 123 5.99 -6.53 -43.34
CA LEU A 123 6.33 -5.29 -44.04
C LEU A 123 7.83 -4.96 -44.05
N LYS A 124 8.68 -5.82 -43.50
CA LYS A 124 10.14 -5.61 -43.34
C LYS A 124 10.49 -4.27 -42.67
N ARG A 125 9.69 -3.85 -41.70
CA ARG A 125 9.92 -2.63 -40.90
C ARG A 125 10.52 -2.99 -39.54
N SER A 126 11.50 -2.21 -39.11
CA SER A 126 12.06 -2.31 -37.77
C SER A 126 11.08 -1.78 -36.73
N VAL A 127 10.86 -2.54 -35.66
CA VAL A 127 10.06 -2.13 -34.49
C VAL A 127 10.99 -2.00 -33.30
N TYR A 128 10.85 -0.91 -32.56
CA TYR A 128 11.51 -0.70 -31.28
C TYR A 128 10.46 -0.65 -30.18
N MET A 129 10.70 -1.37 -29.08
CA MET A 129 9.80 -1.43 -27.93
C MET A 129 10.49 -0.82 -26.71
N CYS A 130 9.79 0.07 -26.01
CA CYS A 130 10.24 0.68 -24.77
C CYS A 130 9.33 0.23 -23.63
N PHE A 131 9.89 -0.44 -22.62
CA PHE A 131 9.16 -0.86 -21.43
C PHE A 131 9.49 0.10 -20.29
N ILE A 132 8.46 0.74 -19.74
CA ILE A 132 8.57 1.69 -18.63
C ILE A 132 7.92 1.05 -17.40
N ASP A 133 8.66 0.97 -16.30
CA ASP A 133 8.16 0.46 -15.02
C ASP A 133 8.34 1.49 -13.90
N TYR A 134 7.27 1.74 -13.14
CA TYR A 134 7.28 2.70 -12.04
C TYR A 134 7.68 2.03 -10.73
N SER A 135 8.75 2.51 -10.11
CA SER A 135 9.17 2.00 -8.79
C SER A 135 8.15 2.39 -7.71
N LYS A 136 7.57 1.37 -7.06
CA LYS A 136 6.61 1.51 -5.95
C LYS A 136 5.44 2.46 -6.28
N ALA A 137 4.83 2.28 -7.44
CA ALA A 137 3.78 3.16 -7.97
C ALA A 137 2.72 3.60 -6.93
N PHE A 138 2.19 2.68 -6.11
CA PHE A 138 1.18 2.99 -5.08
C PHE A 138 1.72 3.78 -3.88
N ASP A 139 2.98 3.58 -3.49
CA ASP A 139 3.59 4.27 -2.35
C ASP A 139 4.02 5.70 -2.71
N CYS A 140 4.32 5.92 -3.99
CA CYS A 140 4.84 7.16 -4.55
C CYS A 140 3.76 8.15 -5.00
N VAL A 141 2.48 7.79 -4.92
CA VAL A 141 1.39 8.70 -5.34
C VAL A 141 1.32 9.92 -4.42
N ASP A 142 1.27 11.11 -5.02
CA ASP A 142 0.87 12.32 -4.32
C ASP A 142 -0.65 12.42 -4.26
N HIS A 143 -1.22 12.29 -3.07
CA HIS A 143 -2.67 12.23 -2.91
C HIS A 143 -3.36 13.54 -3.24
N ASP A 144 -2.75 14.69 -2.96
CA ASP A 144 -3.35 15.99 -3.22
C ASP A 144 -3.46 16.23 -4.74
N THR A 145 -2.39 15.94 -5.49
CA THR A 145 -2.40 15.96 -6.96
C THR A 145 -3.39 14.94 -7.54
N MET A 146 -3.42 13.72 -7.01
CA MET A 146 -4.35 12.68 -7.45
C MET A 146 -5.82 13.12 -7.29
N TRP A 147 -6.20 13.68 -6.13
CA TRP A 147 -7.57 14.14 -5.91
C TRP A 147 -7.95 15.30 -6.83
N ASN A 148 -7.01 16.22 -7.12
CA ASN A 148 -7.23 17.29 -8.08
C ASN A 148 -7.48 16.76 -9.50
N ILE A 149 -6.75 15.73 -9.94
CA ILE A 149 -6.96 15.08 -11.24
C ILE A 149 -8.35 14.42 -11.29
N VAL A 150 -8.71 13.67 -10.24
CA VAL A 150 -10.03 13.01 -10.13
C VAL A 150 -11.18 14.02 -10.21
N LEU A 151 -11.06 15.18 -9.58
CA LEU A 151 -12.06 16.25 -9.68
C LEU A 151 -12.12 16.87 -11.08
N LYS A 152 -10.98 17.04 -11.76
CA LYS A 152 -10.92 17.54 -13.15
C LYS A 152 -11.54 16.57 -14.16
N MET A 153 -11.52 15.27 -13.88
CA MET A 153 -12.19 14.23 -14.67
C MET A 153 -13.73 14.25 -14.54
N GLY A 154 -14.30 15.24 -13.85
CA GLY A 154 -15.76 15.39 -13.71
C GLY A 154 -16.40 14.42 -12.70
N ILE A 155 -15.59 13.77 -11.84
CA ILE A 155 -16.11 12.90 -10.78
C ILE A 155 -16.79 13.76 -9.71
N PRO A 156 -18.03 13.44 -9.31
CA PRO A 156 -18.74 14.21 -8.29
C PRO A 156 -17.95 14.34 -6.98
N GLY A 157 -17.77 15.58 -6.51
CA GLY A 157 -16.97 15.88 -5.33
C GLY A 157 -17.42 15.16 -4.05
N HIS A 158 -18.70 14.80 -3.95
CA HIS A 158 -19.20 14.00 -2.82
C HIS A 158 -18.55 12.61 -2.76
N LEU A 159 -18.37 11.93 -3.91
CA LEU A 159 -17.71 10.62 -3.99
C LEU A 159 -16.24 10.71 -3.59
N VAL A 160 -15.57 11.74 -4.08
CA VAL A 160 -14.16 12.04 -3.74
C VAL A 160 -14.03 12.29 -2.25
N THR A 161 -14.94 13.09 -1.67
CA THR A 161 -14.99 13.36 -0.24
C THR A 161 -15.18 12.09 0.59
N ARG A 162 -16.03 11.15 0.15
CA ARG A 162 -16.22 9.87 0.86
C ARG A 162 -14.92 9.04 0.92
N LEU A 163 -14.12 9.06 -0.15
CA LEU A 163 -12.81 8.41 -0.18
C LEU A 163 -11.76 9.16 0.65
N ILE A 164 -11.74 10.49 0.60
CA ILE A 164 -10.82 11.32 1.39
C ILE A 164 -11.08 11.14 2.89
N CYS A 165 -12.35 11.21 3.33
CA CYS A 165 -12.73 11.04 4.74
C CYS A 165 -12.32 9.68 5.31
N ARG A 166 -12.19 8.67 4.45
CA ARG A 166 -11.64 7.37 4.81
C ARG A 166 -10.12 7.41 4.92
N SER A 167 -9.46 8.02 3.94
CA SER A 167 -8.01 8.03 3.79
C SER A 167 -7.34 8.82 4.92
N ARG A 168 -6.87 8.11 5.94
CA ARG A 168 -5.70 8.58 6.70
C ARG A 168 -4.48 8.33 5.83
N SER A 169 -3.59 9.32 5.69
CA SER A 169 -2.39 9.18 4.84
C SER A 169 -1.68 7.84 5.09
N PRO A 170 -1.55 6.95 4.09
CA PRO A 170 -0.92 5.63 4.26
C PRO A 170 0.51 5.75 4.80
N LYS A 171 1.22 6.81 4.39
CA LYS A 171 2.61 7.09 4.76
C LYS A 171 2.82 7.12 6.28
N SER A 172 1.94 7.79 7.03
CA SER A 172 2.06 7.89 8.49
C SER A 172 1.81 6.55 9.20
N LEU A 173 0.88 5.74 8.69
CA LEU A 173 0.60 4.41 9.25
C LEU A 173 1.72 3.41 8.96
N ILE A 174 2.26 3.40 7.75
CA ILE A 174 3.40 2.56 7.36
C ILE A 174 4.62 2.93 8.21
N VAL A 175 4.90 4.22 8.37
CA VAL A 175 5.96 4.73 9.26
C VAL A 175 5.74 4.25 10.70
N LYS A 176 4.54 4.45 11.24
CA LYS A 176 4.19 4.02 12.60
C LYS A 176 4.44 2.52 12.80
N GLN A 177 4.07 1.70 11.82
CA GLN A 177 4.21 0.25 11.93
C GLN A 177 5.66 -0.21 11.77
N LYS A 178 6.42 0.38 10.84
CA LYS A 178 7.88 0.17 10.72
C LYS A 178 8.59 0.49 12.04
N LEU A 179 8.27 1.65 12.65
CA LEU A 179 8.86 2.06 13.93
C LEU A 179 8.41 1.20 15.11
N SER A 180 7.15 0.76 15.13
CA SER A 180 6.64 -0.16 16.16
C SER A 180 7.33 -1.53 16.10
N TYR A 181 7.48 -2.08 14.89
CA TYR A 181 8.17 -3.36 14.66
C TYR A 181 9.65 -3.27 15.01
N PHE A 182 10.32 -2.17 14.63
CA PHE A 182 11.70 -1.90 15.03
C PHE A 182 11.84 -1.85 16.55
N GLY A 183 11.00 -1.08 17.24
CA GLY A 183 11.02 -1.01 18.71
C GLY A 183 10.77 -2.37 19.38
N HIS A 184 9.87 -3.17 18.82
CA HIS A 184 9.62 -4.53 19.33
C HIS A 184 10.85 -5.44 19.19
N ILE A 185 11.53 -5.43 18.04
CA ILE A 185 12.73 -6.26 17.81
C ILE A 185 13.92 -5.78 18.64
N MET A 186 14.10 -4.47 18.75
CA MET A 186 15.20 -3.90 19.52
C MET A 186 15.07 -4.15 21.02
N ARG A 187 13.85 -4.36 21.55
CA ARG A 187 13.58 -4.77 22.93
C ARG A 187 13.75 -6.28 23.19
N LYS A 188 13.83 -7.13 22.17
CA LYS A 188 14.12 -8.56 22.38
C LYS A 188 15.58 -8.75 22.83
N GLN A 189 15.80 -9.73 23.71
CA GLN A 189 17.15 -10.28 23.95
C GLN A 189 17.69 -10.86 22.64
N SER A 190 19.03 -10.91 22.51
CA SER A 190 19.77 -11.23 21.27
C SER A 190 19.04 -12.26 20.40
N SER A 191 18.38 -11.77 19.34
CA SER A 191 17.61 -12.58 18.40
C SER A 191 18.22 -12.47 17.00
N LEU A 192 18.03 -13.50 16.19
CA LEU A 192 18.48 -13.52 14.81
C LEU A 192 17.91 -12.31 14.02
N GLU A 193 16.65 -11.93 14.29
CA GLU A 193 16.01 -10.76 13.70
C GLU A 193 16.68 -9.45 14.11
N LYS A 194 17.15 -9.33 15.35
CA LYS A 194 17.89 -8.16 15.85
C LYS A 194 19.25 -8.05 15.16
N SER A 195 19.97 -9.17 14.99
CA SER A 195 21.24 -9.21 14.26
C SER A 195 21.07 -8.86 12.77
N ILE A 196 20.03 -9.39 12.13
CA ILE A 196 19.67 -9.09 10.73
C ILE A 196 19.30 -7.61 10.57
N MET A 197 18.51 -7.04 11.48
CA MET A 197 18.10 -5.63 11.41
C MET A 197 19.26 -4.64 11.59
N LEU A 198 20.20 -4.95 12.49
CA LEU A 198 21.40 -4.14 12.70
C LEU A 198 22.42 -4.34 11.57
N GLY A 199 22.30 -5.45 10.82
CA GLY A 199 23.15 -5.81 9.71
C GLY A 199 24.49 -6.38 10.15
N MET A 200 24.50 -7.12 11.27
CA MET A 200 25.68 -7.83 11.80
C MET A 200 25.81 -9.23 11.18
N GLY A 201 25.71 -9.33 9.86
CA GLY A 201 26.04 -10.54 9.11
C GLY A 201 27.38 -10.35 8.40
N GLU A 202 28.33 -11.26 8.65
CA GLU A 202 29.58 -11.36 7.89
C GLU A 202 29.26 -11.62 6.42
N GLY A 203 29.77 -10.77 5.52
CA GLY A 203 29.47 -10.86 4.10
C GLY A 203 29.99 -9.67 3.31
N ASP A 204 31.19 -9.85 2.79
CA ASP A 204 32.00 -8.96 1.96
C ASP A 204 31.29 -8.54 0.64
N GLY A 205 31.71 -7.38 0.10
CA GLY A 205 31.43 -6.96 -1.27
C GLY A 205 30.51 -5.73 -1.42
N ARG A 206 31.11 -4.54 -1.49
CA ARG A 206 30.45 -3.33 -2.03
C ARG A 206 30.12 -3.55 -3.52
N ARG A 207 28.85 -3.78 -3.85
CA ARG A 207 28.38 -3.71 -5.25
C ARG A 207 28.30 -2.24 -5.67
N ARG A 208 28.81 -1.91 -6.88
CA ARG A 208 28.64 -0.58 -7.50
C ARG A 208 27.16 -0.31 -7.78
N GLY A 209 26.65 0.85 -7.37
CA GLY A 209 25.26 1.29 -7.51
C GLY A 209 24.72 1.95 -6.23
N ARG A 210 23.49 2.50 -6.28
CA ARG A 210 22.80 3.02 -5.08
C ARG A 210 22.70 1.88 -4.05
N PRO A 211 23.23 2.02 -2.83
CA PRO A 211 23.13 0.98 -1.81
C PRO A 211 21.66 0.61 -1.59
N CYS A 212 21.35 -0.69 -1.52
CA CYS A 212 20.04 -1.14 -1.10
C CYS A 212 19.79 -0.61 0.32
N MET A 213 18.77 0.25 0.50
CA MET A 213 18.50 0.83 1.81
C MET A 213 18.14 -0.30 2.78
N ARG A 214 18.90 -0.41 3.87
CA ARG A 214 18.58 -1.35 4.95
C ARG A 214 17.44 -0.74 5.76
N LEU A 215 16.66 -1.56 6.46
CA LEU A 215 15.56 -1.05 7.30
C LEU A 215 16.03 0.02 8.31
N LYS A 216 17.25 -0.11 8.83
CA LYS A 216 17.86 0.91 9.69
C LYS A 216 18.10 2.25 9.00
N ASP A 217 18.40 2.24 7.70
CA ASP A 217 18.65 3.45 6.90
C ASP A 217 17.31 4.14 6.57
N ASP A 218 16.26 3.36 6.30
CA ASP A 218 14.88 3.85 6.19
C ASP A 218 14.44 4.54 7.50
N ILE A 219 14.69 3.90 8.65
CA ILE A 219 14.30 4.45 9.96
C ILE A 219 15.11 5.69 10.31
N LYS A 220 16.41 5.71 10.00
CA LYS A 220 17.26 6.90 10.14
C LYS A 220 16.74 8.07 9.31
N THR A 221 16.32 7.81 8.07
CA THR A 221 15.74 8.84 7.20
C THR A 221 14.43 9.41 7.76
N VAL A 222 13.60 8.55 8.37
CA VAL A 222 12.29 8.93 8.91
C VAL A 222 12.39 9.60 10.29
N THR A 223 13.33 9.19 11.13
CA THR A 223 13.48 9.69 12.50
C THR A 223 14.50 10.81 12.64
N GLY A 224 15.46 10.91 11.70
CA GLY A 224 16.63 11.78 11.82
C GLY A 224 17.66 11.33 12.84
N LEU A 225 17.41 10.23 13.57
CA LEU A 225 18.24 9.76 14.68
C LEU A 225 19.38 8.86 14.21
N THR A 226 20.48 8.85 14.95
CA THR A 226 21.54 7.84 14.84
C THR A 226 21.13 6.53 15.49
N LEU A 227 21.81 5.43 15.16
CA LEU A 227 21.49 4.10 15.70
C LEU A 227 21.58 4.04 17.23
N SER A 228 22.57 4.70 17.83
CA SER A 228 22.74 4.80 19.28
C SER A 228 21.58 5.54 19.94
N GLU A 229 21.14 6.65 19.35
CA GLU A 229 19.98 7.40 19.82
C GLU A 229 18.69 6.60 19.69
N MET A 230 18.51 5.84 18.60
CA MET A 230 17.37 4.94 18.43
C MET A 230 17.35 3.83 19.48
N VAL A 231 18.50 3.19 19.76
CA VAL A 231 18.61 2.14 20.79
C VAL A 231 18.21 2.71 22.15
N ARG A 232 18.78 3.86 22.53
CA ARG A 232 18.48 4.54 23.79
C ARG A 232 17.01 4.94 23.90
N ALA A 233 16.42 5.44 22.82
CA ALA A 233 15.00 5.80 22.78
C ALA A 233 14.09 4.57 22.88
N VAL A 234 14.50 3.41 22.35
CA VAL A 234 13.71 2.17 22.43
C VAL A 234 13.73 1.54 23.83
N GLU A 235 14.85 1.68 24.56
CA GLU A 235 15.00 1.24 25.95
C GLU A 235 13.97 1.91 26.86
N ASN A 236 13.71 3.21 26.65
CA ASN A 236 12.58 3.88 27.28
C ASN A 236 11.31 3.73 26.42
N GLY A 237 10.50 2.72 26.74
CA GLY A 237 9.28 2.38 25.99
C GLY A 237 8.25 3.51 25.86
N ASP A 238 8.25 4.50 26.75
CA ASP A 238 7.38 5.68 26.69
C ASP A 238 7.92 6.75 25.73
N ASP A 239 9.21 7.04 25.78
CA ASP A 239 9.88 7.97 24.87
C ASP A 239 9.75 7.48 23.41
N TRP A 240 9.91 6.17 23.17
CA TRP A 240 9.71 5.60 21.85
C TRP A 240 8.28 5.78 21.33
N ARG A 241 7.28 5.61 22.20
CA ARG A 241 5.87 5.78 21.83
C ARG A 241 5.54 7.24 21.53
N GLN A 242 6.09 8.18 22.29
CA GLN A 242 5.93 9.62 22.06
C GLN A 242 6.63 10.06 20.76
N LEU A 243 7.84 9.56 20.49
CA LEU A 243 8.56 9.80 19.25
C LEU A 243 7.76 9.32 18.02
N ILE A 244 7.24 8.08 18.08
CA ILE A 244 6.37 7.54 17.03
C ILE A 244 5.15 8.42 16.81
N ALA A 245 4.48 8.84 17.89
CA ALA A 245 3.30 9.69 17.80
C ALA A 245 3.60 11.05 17.16
N THR A 246 4.75 11.64 17.48
CA THR A 246 5.21 12.91 16.94
C THR A 246 5.54 12.80 15.45
N ILE A 247 6.35 11.82 15.06
CA ILE A 247 6.72 11.56 13.66
C ILE A 247 5.50 11.20 12.82
N THR A 248 4.55 10.43 13.36
CA THR A 248 3.32 10.07 12.64
C THR A 248 2.41 11.27 12.42
N ARG A 249 2.44 12.28 13.31
CA ARG A 249 1.67 13.53 13.17
C ARG A 249 2.31 14.49 12.17
N SER A 250 3.63 14.48 12.00
CA SER A 250 4.37 15.47 11.19
C SER A 250 4.48 15.17 9.69
N ARG A 251 3.64 14.29 9.11
CA ARG A 251 3.67 13.88 7.67
C ARG A 251 5.11 13.72 7.10
N PRO A 252 5.89 12.72 7.57
CA PRO A 252 7.27 12.55 7.13
C PRO A 252 7.33 12.14 5.66
N ARG A 253 8.22 12.80 4.91
CA ARG A 253 8.61 12.39 3.56
C ARG A 253 9.35 11.06 3.65
N LEU A 254 8.89 10.07 2.89
CA LEU A 254 9.46 8.71 2.88
C LEU A 254 10.55 8.55 1.82
N ASP A 255 10.77 9.58 1.01
CA ASP A 255 11.74 9.62 -0.06
C ASP A 255 12.98 10.40 0.38
N GLY A 256 14.13 9.73 0.35
CA GLY A 256 15.45 10.33 0.55
C GLY A 256 15.90 11.20 -0.63
N THR A 257 14.98 11.95 -1.23
CA THR A 257 15.24 12.96 -2.26
C THR A 257 15.12 14.33 -1.59
N ARG A 258 16.21 15.10 -1.66
CA ARG A 258 16.23 16.51 -1.25
C ARG A 258 15.24 17.33 -2.09
#